data_AF-A0A968A7V7-F1
#
_entry.id   AF-A0A968A7V7-F1
#
_cell.length_a   1.000
_cell.length_b   1.000
_cell.length_c   1.000
_cell.angle_alpha   90.00
_cell.angle_beta   90.00
_cell.angle_gamma   90.00
#
_symmetry.space_group_name_H-M   'P 1'
#
loop_
_entity.id
_entity.type
_entity.pdbx_description
1 polymer ?
#
loop_
_entity_poly.entity_id
_entity_poly.type
_entity_poly.pdbx_seq_one_letter_code
_entity_poly.pdbx_strand_id
1 'polypeptide(L)' 'IIAHAQDLIVEKQNHLFAVSCGLSKGPVVTGNIGSPEHLDYTVVGEAVNLAARLCGCSGPISIIVTD' A
#
# COMPACT_ATOMS: atom_id res chain seq x y z
N ILE A 1 -14.03 -8.19 6.35
CA ILE A 1 -13.54 -7.95 4.96
C ILE A 1 -12.35 -8.87 4.65
N ILE A 2 -11.20 -8.73 5.33
CA ILE A 2 -9.99 -9.54 5.07
C ILE A 2 -10.27 -11.05 5.15
N ALA A 3 -10.84 -11.52 6.26
CA ALA A 3 -11.16 -12.95 6.43
C ALA A 3 -12.05 -13.48 5.28
N HIS A 4 -13.14 -12.78 4.99
CA HIS A 4 -14.04 -13.14 3.89
C HIS A 4 -13.35 -13.13 2.52
N ALA A 5 -12.44 -12.19 2.27
CA ALA A 5 -11.68 -12.15 1.02
C ALA A 5 -10.66 -13.31 0.91
N GLN A 6 -10.09 -13.75 2.04
CA GLN A 6 -9.21 -14.92 2.08
C GLN A 6 -10.00 -16.20 1.77
N ASP A 7 -11.20 -16.35 2.36
CA ASP A 7 -12.08 -17.48 2.08
C ASP A 7 -12.43 -17.57 0.58
N LEU A 8 -12.71 -16.43 -0.05
CA LEU A 8 -12.99 -16.35 -1.49
C LEU A 8 -11.81 -16.74 -2.38
N ILE A 9 -10.56 -16.47 -1.98
CA ILE A 9 -9.37 -16.93 -2.72
C ILE A 9 -9.24 -18.45 -2.67
N VAL A 10 -9.57 -19.06 -1.52
CA VAL A 10 -9.55 -20.52 -1.36
C VAL A 10 -10.64 -21.18 -2.21
N GLU A 11 -11.84 -20.58 -2.24
CA GLU A 11 -12.99 -21.14 -2.94
C GLU A 11 -13.01 -20.88 -4.45
N LYS A 12 -12.54 -19.72 -4.93
CA LYS A 12 -12.60 -19.33 -6.35
C LYS A 12 -11.21 -19.23 -6.96
N GLN A 13 -10.72 -20.36 -7.47
CA GLN A 13 -9.51 -20.39 -8.29
C GLN A 13 -9.73 -19.63 -9.61
N ASN A 14 -9.04 -18.49 -9.76
CA ASN A 14 -8.54 -17.86 -11.01
C ASN A 14 -8.85 -16.39 -11.32
N HIS A 15 -9.63 -15.64 -10.51
CA HIS A 15 -9.89 -14.22 -10.84
C HIS A 15 -9.72 -13.21 -9.70
N LEU A 16 -9.32 -13.62 -8.50
CA LEU A 16 -9.01 -12.65 -7.44
C LEU A 16 -7.57 -12.18 -7.55
N PHE A 17 -7.38 -10.87 -7.67
CA PHE A 17 -6.07 -10.26 -7.47
C PHE A 17 -5.78 -10.21 -5.97
N ALA A 18 -4.78 -10.96 -5.54
CA ALA A 18 -4.29 -10.87 -4.18
C ALA A 18 -3.58 -9.53 -3.97
N VAL A 19 -4.26 -8.60 -3.30
CA VAL A 19 -3.72 -7.28 -2.94
C VAL A 19 -3.39 -7.27 -1.46
N SER A 20 -2.32 -6.58 -1.12
CA SER A 20 -1.94 -6.30 0.26
C SER A 20 -1.60 -4.82 0.43
N CYS A 21 -1.62 -4.34 1.67
CA CYS A 21 -1.43 -2.94 1.99
C CYS A 21 -0.55 -2.74 3.23
N GLY A 22 0.41 -1.84 3.14
CA GLY A 22 1.18 -1.33 4.28
C GLY A 22 0.74 0.08 4.63
N LEU A 23 0.50 0.34 5.91
CA LEU A 23 0.05 1.63 6.42
C LEU A 23 1.00 2.13 7.50
N SER A 24 1.38 3.39 7.41
CA SER A 24 2.19 4.07 8.42
C SER A 24 1.76 5.53 8.53
N LYS A 25 1.91 6.10 9.74
CA LYS A 25 1.59 7.49 10.04
C LYS A 25 2.84 8.21 10.50
N GLY A 26 3.05 9.42 10.00
CA GLY A 26 4.14 10.28 10.44
C GLY A 26 4.21 11.58 9.65
N PRO A 27 5.17 12.44 9.98
CA PRO A 27 5.40 13.68 9.24
C PRO A 27 5.82 13.38 7.80
N VAL A 28 5.24 14.11 6.86
CA VAL A 28 5.54 14.01 5.42
C VAL A 28 5.51 15.40 4.79
N VAL A 29 6.17 15.53 3.64
CA VAL A 29 6.08 16.70 2.77
C VAL A 29 5.31 16.31 1.52
N THR A 30 4.34 17.13 1.12
CA THR A 30 3.58 16.95 -0.13
C THR A 30 3.87 18.11 -1.08
N GLY A 31 3.85 17.85 -2.38
CA GLY A 31 4.08 18.88 -3.37
C GLY A 31 4.22 18.36 -4.79
N ASN A 32 4.32 19.30 -5.72
CA ASN A 32 4.55 19.03 -7.12
C ASN A 32 6.04 18.73 -7.36
N ILE A 33 6.36 17.57 -7.92
CA ILE A 33 7.73 17.14 -8.25
C ILE A 33 7.80 16.90 -9.76
N GLY A 34 8.81 17.49 -10.43
CA GLY A 34 9.07 17.26 -11.85
C GLY A 34 9.43 18.52 -12.62
N SER A 35 9.43 18.43 -13.95
CA SER A 35 9.65 19.57 -14.84
C SER A 35 8.33 20.33 -15.08
N PRO A 36 8.37 21.55 -15.64
CA PRO A 36 7.15 22.29 -15.98
C PRO A 36 6.20 21.50 -16.89
N GLU A 37 6.74 20.65 -17.77
CA GLU A 37 5.96 19.86 -18.71
C GLU A 37 5.46 18.53 -18.13
N HIS A 38 6.09 18.02 -17.06
CA HIS A 38 5.75 16.74 -16.42
C HIS A 38 5.87 16.88 -14.89
N LEU A 39 4.73 17.12 -14.25
CA LEU A 39 4.64 17.47 -12.85
C LEU A 39 3.73 16.48 -12.12
N ASP A 40 4.27 15.75 -11.15
CA ASP A 40 3.53 14.78 -10.35
C ASP A 40 3.33 15.31 -8.92
N TYR A 41 2.08 15.34 -8.46
CA TYR A 41 1.80 15.63 -7.06
C TYR A 41 2.18 14.42 -6.20
N THR A 42 3.21 14.59 -5.39
CA THR A 42 3.91 13.51 -4.70
C THR A 42 3.97 13.77 -3.19
N VAL A 43 4.05 12.69 -2.42
CA VAL A 43 4.30 12.71 -0.98
C VAL A 43 5.65 12.05 -0.70
N VAL A 44 6.51 12.71 0.08
CA VAL A 44 7.84 12.20 0.46
C VAL A 44 8.00 12.26 1.97
N GLY A 45 8.56 11.20 2.56
CA GLY A 45 8.88 11.15 3.97
C GLY A 45 9.14 9.73 4.47
N GLU A 46 9.65 9.63 5.70
CA GLU A 46 9.94 8.35 6.35
C GLU A 46 8.68 7.47 6.46
N ALA A 47 7.53 8.06 6.80
CA ALA A 47 6.26 7.34 6.88
C ALA A 47 5.86 6.69 5.54
N VAL A 48 6.13 7.32 4.39
CA VAL A 48 5.84 6.76 3.06
C VAL A 48 6.76 5.57 2.77
N ASN A 49 8.05 5.71 3.08
CA ASN A 49 9.02 4.62 2.91
C ASN A 49 8.70 3.43 3.81
N LEU A 50 8.26 3.69 5.04
CA LEU A 50 7.86 2.66 5.99
C LEU A 50 6.59 1.93 5.52
N ALA A 51 5.57 2.67 5.08
CA ALA A 51 4.36 2.08 4.50
C ALA A 51 4.69 1.18 3.29
N ALA A 52 5.58 1.62 2.39
CA ALA A 52 6.03 0.83 1.25
C ALA A 52 6.77 -0.45 1.68
N ARG A 53 7.65 -0.37 2.69
CA ARG A 53 8.33 -1.55 3.26
C ARG A 53 7.35 -2.53 3.89
N LEU A 54 6.38 -2.05 4.65
CA LEU A 54 5.34 -2.91 5.22
C LEU A 54 4.55 -3.64 4.12
N CYS A 55 4.19 -2.92 3.05
CA CYS A 55 3.52 -3.51 1.90
C CYS A 55 4.38 -4.62 1.27
N GLY A 56 5.68 -4.38 1.07
CA GLY A 56 6.61 -5.36 0.53
C GLY A 56 6.81 -6.62 1.41
N CYS A 57 6.61 -6.51 2.72
CA CYS A 57 6.69 -7.64 3.66
C CYS A 57 5.34 -8.31 3.95
N SER A 58 4.25 -7.79 3.37
CA SER A 58 2.89 -8.24 3.68
C SER A 58 2.49 -9.50 2.90
N GLY A 59 1.70 -10.37 3.55
CA GLY A 59 1.17 -11.58 2.92
C GLY A 59 -0.02 -11.29 1.98
N PRO A 60 -0.45 -12.26 1.16
CA PRO A 60 -1.64 -12.13 0.31
C PRO A 60 -2.87 -11.75 1.13
N ILE A 61 -3.65 -10.77 0.66
CA ILE A 61 -4.87 -10.28 1.34
C ILE A 61 -4.58 -9.96 2.80
N SER A 62 -3.70 -8.99 3.02
CA SER A 62 -3.34 -8.53 4.36
C SER A 62 -3.15 -7.02 4.41
N ILE A 63 -3.35 -6.47 5.61
CA ILE A 63 -3.11 -5.07 5.93
C ILE A 63 -2.20 -5.05 7.15
N ILE A 64 -1.04 -4.41 7.03
CA ILE A 64 -0.08 -4.22 8.12
C ILE A 64 -0.03 -2.73 8.45
N VAL A 65 -0.11 -2.41 9.74
CA VAL A 65 -0.15 -1.04 10.25
C VAL A 65 0.96 -0.87 11.27
N THR A 66 1.74 0.21 11.19
CA THR A 66 2.61 0.63 12.30
C THR A 66 1.85 1.48 13.29
N ASP A 67 2.23 1.39 14.57
CA ASP A 67 1.74 2.30 15.63
C ASP A 67 2.02 3.79 15.32
#